data_AF-A0A9D6Z525-F1
#
_entry.id   AF-A0A9D6Z525-F1
#
_cell.length_a   1.000
_cell.length_b   1.000
_cell.length_c   1.000
_cell.angle_alpha   90.00
_cell.angle_beta   90.00
_cell.angle_gamma   90.00
#
_symmetry.space_group_name_H-M   'P 1'
#
loop_
_entity.id
_entity.type
_entity.pdbx_description
1 polymer ?
#
loop_
_entity_poly.entity_id
_entity_poly.type
_entity_poly.pdbx_seq_one_letter_code
_entity_poly.pdbx_strand_id
1 'polypeptide(L)'
;MKRTKRFRKALRGLDGMIVWVHDIAEDAAVDGLSRQHLQDLVIVRLLDSGIKALGIGNVPEPRGNPWLNVFVNTVKAHELYFISITVRLDEVVRPVRSQGTKTIGTTWEVSDTVVVDKGILAKEAEKLIDDLIEYFVYDYRVENPS
;
A
#
# COMPACT_ATOMS: atom_id res chain seq x y z
N MET A 1 -17.01 -6.41 8.71
CA MET A 1 -17.46 -5.98 7.37
C MET A 1 -16.39 -5.06 6.79
N LYS A 2 -15.49 -5.58 5.95
CA LYS A 2 -14.41 -4.79 5.31
C LYS A 2 -15.06 -3.81 4.33
N ARG A 3 -15.13 -2.52 4.68
CA ARG A 3 -15.56 -1.46 3.77
C ARG A 3 -14.35 -1.01 2.99
N THR A 4 -14.08 -1.73 1.91
CA THR A 4 -12.90 -1.49 1.09
C THR A 4 -13.29 -0.69 -0.16
N LYS A 5 -12.65 0.45 -0.42
CA LYS A 5 -12.92 1.25 -1.63
C LYS A 5 -12.03 0.78 -2.79
N ARG A 6 -12.35 -0.39 -3.35
CA ARG A 6 -11.67 -0.95 -4.53
C ARG A 6 -12.29 -0.45 -5.83
N PHE A 7 -11.97 0.77 -6.25
CA PHE A 7 -12.38 1.26 -7.57
C PHE A 7 -11.38 0.82 -8.64
N ARG A 8 -11.33 -0.50 -8.90
CA ARG A 8 -10.35 -1.13 -9.79
C ARG A 8 -10.19 -0.44 -11.15
N LYS A 9 -11.26 0.14 -11.71
CA LYS A 9 -11.25 0.87 -13.00
C LYS A 9 -10.22 2.01 -13.05
N ALA A 10 -9.83 2.57 -11.90
CA ALA A 10 -8.77 3.57 -11.85
C ALA A 10 -7.37 3.03 -12.18
N LEU A 11 -7.14 1.71 -12.04
CA LEU A 11 -5.84 1.09 -12.31
C LEU A 11 -5.55 0.94 -13.80
N ARG A 12 -6.51 1.24 -14.68
CA ARG A 12 -6.35 1.08 -16.13
C ARG A 12 -5.31 2.06 -16.69
N GLY A 13 -4.34 1.53 -17.44
CA GLY A 13 -3.27 2.32 -18.04
C GLY A 13 -2.22 2.79 -17.03
N LEU A 14 -2.18 2.19 -15.83
CA LEU A 14 -1.17 2.46 -14.83
C LEU A 14 0.15 1.80 -15.26
N ASP A 15 1.09 2.60 -15.76
CA ASP A 15 2.37 2.13 -16.31
C ASP A 15 3.41 1.80 -15.23
N GLY A 16 3.23 2.31 -14.01
CA GLY A 16 4.10 2.07 -12.86
C GLY A 16 3.76 3.01 -11.70
N MET A 17 4.33 2.76 -10.52
CA MET A 17 4.06 3.55 -9.31
C MET A 17 5.25 3.68 -8.37
N ILE A 18 5.16 4.65 -7.48
CA ILE A 18 6.06 4.81 -6.35
C ILE A 18 5.44 4.11 -5.15
N VAL A 19 6.20 3.26 -4.47
CA VAL A 19 5.78 2.59 -3.24
C VAL A 19 6.32 3.38 -2.05
N TRP A 20 5.45 3.64 -1.08
CA TRP A 20 5.84 4.30 0.15
C TRP A 20 5.19 3.65 1.36
N VAL A 21 6.01 3.07 2.24
CA VAL A 21 5.56 2.68 3.57
C VAL A 21 5.72 3.88 4.49
N HIS A 22 4.65 4.25 5.17
CA HIS A 22 4.64 5.34 6.16
C HIS A 22 5.40 4.94 7.44
N ASP A 23 5.64 5.92 8.31
CA ASP A 23 6.36 5.68 9.56
C ASP A 23 5.65 4.64 10.43
N ILE A 24 6.47 3.86 11.13
CA ILE A 24 6.03 2.79 12.03
C ILE A 24 6.16 3.31 13.46
N ALA A 25 5.20 2.94 14.32
CA ALA A 25 5.26 3.30 15.73
C ALA A 25 6.54 2.74 16.38
N GLU A 26 7.16 3.54 17.25
CA GLU A 26 8.45 3.21 17.87
C GLU A 26 8.41 1.88 18.63
N ASP A 27 7.31 1.60 19.34
CA ASP A 27 7.13 0.36 20.09
C ASP A 27 7.08 -0.87 19.17
N ALA A 28 6.40 -0.79 18.04
CA ALA A 28 6.37 -1.84 17.02
C ALA A 28 7.74 -2.03 16.35
N ALA A 29 8.49 -0.93 16.15
CA ALA A 29 9.84 -1.00 15.60
C ALA A 29 10.83 -1.68 16.55
N VAL A 30 10.74 -1.38 17.86
CA VAL A 30 11.51 -2.07 18.91
C VAL A 30 11.20 -3.56 18.94
N ASP A 31 9.96 -3.94 18.70
CA ASP A 31 9.52 -5.35 18.65
C ASP A 31 9.70 -6.00 17.25
N GLY A 32 10.53 -5.39 16.40
CA GLY A 32 11.08 -6.02 15.19
C GLY A 32 10.46 -5.59 13.87
N LEU A 33 9.47 -4.69 13.87
CA LEU A 33 8.85 -4.21 12.64
C LEU A 33 9.73 -3.16 11.94
N SER A 34 10.15 -3.42 10.69
CA SER A 34 11.03 -2.52 9.94
C SER A 34 10.33 -1.89 8.74
N ARG A 35 10.26 -0.56 8.72
CA ARG A 35 9.66 0.21 7.62
C ARG A 35 10.32 -0.11 6.27
N GLN A 36 11.65 -0.11 6.26
CA GLN A 36 12.43 -0.38 5.05
C GLN A 36 12.16 -1.80 4.55
N HIS A 37 12.15 -2.78 5.46
CA HIS A 37 11.87 -4.17 5.11
C HIS A 37 10.49 -4.35 4.48
N LEU A 38 9.45 -3.77 5.08
CA LEU A 38 8.09 -3.82 4.53
C LEU A 38 8.02 -3.14 3.16
N GLN A 39 8.75 -2.04 2.96
CA GLN A 39 8.77 -1.35 1.66
C GLN A 39 9.43 -2.19 0.58
N ASP A 40 10.58 -2.79 0.89
CA ASP A 40 11.29 -3.68 -0.04
C ASP A 40 10.42 -4.90 -0.38
N LEU A 41 9.72 -5.48 0.61
CA LEU A 41 8.79 -6.58 0.40
C LEU A 41 7.67 -6.22 -0.59
N VAL A 42 7.04 -5.05 -0.43
CA VAL A 42 5.99 -4.58 -1.35
C VAL A 42 6.55 -4.37 -2.76
N ILE A 43 7.72 -3.73 -2.88
CA ILE A 43 8.36 -3.47 -4.18
C ILE A 43 8.69 -4.78 -4.90
N VAL A 44 9.34 -5.72 -4.22
CA VAL A 44 9.69 -7.03 -4.79
C VAL A 44 8.43 -7.75 -5.25
N ARG A 45 7.38 -7.80 -4.43
CA ARG A 45 6.12 -8.48 -4.77
C ARG A 45 5.46 -7.90 -6.04
N LEU A 46 5.47 -6.58 -6.18
CA LEU A 46 4.94 -5.91 -7.37
C LEU A 46 5.79 -6.19 -8.62
N LEU A 47 7.11 -6.13 -8.49
CA LEU A 47 8.05 -6.43 -9.59
C LEU A 47 7.92 -7.88 -10.07
N ASP A 48 7.86 -8.84 -9.15
CA ASP A 48 7.64 -10.27 -9.45
C ASP A 48 6.29 -10.51 -10.14
N SER A 49 5.32 -9.63 -9.88
CA SER A 49 4.01 -9.66 -10.52
C SER A 49 3.97 -9.01 -11.90
N GLY A 50 5.09 -8.43 -12.36
CA GLY A 50 5.22 -7.72 -13.64
C GLY A 50 4.81 -6.25 -13.59
N ILE A 51 4.60 -5.68 -12.39
CA ILE A 51 4.16 -4.29 -12.19
C ILE A 51 5.38 -3.44 -11.87
N LYS A 52 5.59 -2.34 -12.62
CA LYS A 52 6.71 -1.43 -12.37
C LYS A 52 6.49 -0.69 -11.05
N ALA A 53 7.35 -0.93 -10.08
CA ALA A 53 7.34 -0.29 -8.76
C ALA A 53 8.72 0.28 -8.44
N LEU A 54 8.74 1.48 -7.86
CA LEU A 54 9.96 2.17 -7.45
C LEU A 54 9.85 2.60 -5.98
N GLY A 55 10.96 2.57 -5.25
CA GLY A 55 11.07 3.29 -3.98
C GLY A 55 11.23 4.80 -4.22
N ILE A 56 11.07 5.61 -3.18
CA ILE A 56 11.36 7.06 -3.26
C ILE A 56 12.86 7.27 -3.52
N GLY A 57 13.21 7.96 -4.61
CA GLY A 57 14.59 8.21 -5.05
C GLY A 57 14.66 8.92 -6.42
N ASN A 58 15.88 9.19 -6.91
CA ASN A 58 16.20 9.99 -8.12
C ASN A 58 15.82 9.35 -9.47
N VAL A 59 14.60 8.84 -9.60
CA VAL A 59 14.03 8.33 -10.85
C VAL A 59 12.88 9.27 -11.24
N PRO A 60 12.71 9.62 -12.53
CA PRO A 60 11.57 10.43 -12.95
C PRO A 60 10.25 9.77 -12.51
N GLU A 61 9.42 10.53 -11.81
CA GLU A 61 8.11 10.05 -11.33
C GLU A 61 7.23 9.61 -12.52
N PRO A 62 6.47 8.51 -12.40
CA PRO A 62 5.54 8.10 -13.44
C PRO A 62 4.48 9.17 -13.71
N ARG A 63 3.96 9.23 -14.93
CA ARG A 63 2.90 10.20 -15.29
C ARG A 63 1.71 10.05 -14.35
N GLY A 64 1.24 11.18 -13.81
CA GLY A 64 0.12 11.20 -12.85
C GLY A 64 0.54 11.02 -11.39
N ASN A 65 1.84 10.78 -11.16
CA ASN A 65 2.46 10.54 -9.86
C ASN A 65 1.64 9.55 -9.00
N PRO A 66 1.48 8.30 -9.45
CA PRO A 66 0.79 7.29 -8.65
C PRO A 66 1.66 6.83 -7.49
N TRP A 67 1.15 6.99 -6.26
CA TRP A 67 1.79 6.52 -5.03
C TRP A 67 0.97 5.40 -4.39
N LEU A 68 1.56 4.21 -4.30
CA LEU A 68 1.05 3.11 -3.49
C LEU A 68 1.54 3.29 -2.06
N ASN A 69 0.69 3.91 -1.25
CA ASN A 69 0.94 4.18 0.15
C ASN A 69 0.54 2.98 1.01
N VAL A 70 1.42 2.57 1.91
CA VAL A 70 1.17 1.53 2.90
C VAL A 70 1.22 2.15 4.29
N PHE A 71 0.08 2.17 4.97
CA PHE A 71 -0.06 2.65 6.33
C PHE A 71 -0.08 1.46 7.26
N VAL A 72 0.85 1.40 8.21
CA VAL A 72 0.90 0.37 9.24
C VAL A 72 0.62 1.02 10.59
N ASN A 73 -0.62 0.89 11.06
CA ASN A 73 -1.05 1.47 12.33
C ASN A 73 -1.07 0.38 13.40
N THR A 74 -0.38 0.61 14.50
CA THR A 74 -0.27 -0.35 15.61
C THR A 74 -0.73 0.28 16.92
N VAL A 75 -1.36 -0.52 17.77
CA VAL A 75 -1.67 -0.18 19.16
C VAL A 75 -1.22 -1.34 20.04
N LYS A 76 -0.28 -1.08 20.95
CA LYS A 76 0.22 -2.07 21.91
C LYS A 76 -0.64 -2.14 23.16
N ALA A 77 -0.94 -3.35 23.60
CA ALA A 77 -1.58 -3.66 24.87
C ALA A 77 -0.84 -4.84 25.52
N HIS A 78 0.05 -4.54 26.46
CA HIS A 78 0.98 -5.52 27.06
C HIS A 78 1.81 -6.24 25.98
N GLU A 79 1.60 -7.54 25.84
CA GLU A 79 2.31 -8.44 24.92
C GLU A 79 1.58 -8.59 23.58
N LEU A 80 0.44 -7.90 23.41
CA LEU A 80 -0.37 -7.96 22.20
C LEU A 80 -0.30 -6.65 21.42
N TYR A 81 -0.42 -6.77 20.10
CA TYR A 81 -0.61 -5.67 19.18
C TYR A 81 -1.95 -5.82 18.47
N PHE A 82 -2.73 -4.74 18.44
CA PHE A 82 -3.72 -4.54 17.39
C PHE A 82 -3.01 -3.85 16.21
N ILE A 83 -3.09 -4.46 15.03
CA ILE A 83 -2.48 -3.93 13.80
C ILE A 83 -3.60 -3.66 12.79
N SER A 84 -3.51 -2.52 12.12
CA SER A 84 -4.33 -2.17 10.96
C SER A 84 -3.42 -1.74 9.82
N ILE A 85 -3.46 -2.47 8.71
CA ILE A 85 -2.69 -2.17 7.51
C ILE A 85 -3.64 -1.71 6.42
N THR A 86 -3.33 -0.55 5.81
CA THR A 86 -4.04 -0.02 4.66
C THR A 86 -3.06 0.18 3.50
N VAL A 87 -3.36 -0.42 2.36
CA VAL A 87 -2.67 -0.20 1.09
C VAL A 87 -3.57 0.68 0.22
N ARG A 88 -3.05 1.81 -0.24
CA ARG A 88 -3.85 2.84 -0.91
C ARG A 88 -3.10 3.46 -2.08
N LEU A 89 -3.73 3.50 -3.25
CA LEU A 89 -3.23 4.23 -4.40
C LEU A 89 -3.76 5.68 -4.35
N ASP A 90 -2.84 6.63 -4.23
CA ASP A 90 -3.12 8.05 -4.34
C ASP A 90 -2.53 8.59 -5.65
N GLU A 91 -3.33 9.33 -6.40
CA GLU A 91 -2.96 9.85 -7.72
C GLU A 91 -3.34 11.32 -7.86
N VAL A 92 -2.69 12.01 -8.78
CA VAL A 92 -3.12 13.35 -9.19
C VAL A 92 -4.35 13.25 -10.08
N VAL A 93 -5.50 13.67 -9.56
CA VAL A 93 -6.81 13.62 -10.23
C VAL A 93 -7.34 15.01 -10.55
N ARG A 94 -8.31 15.07 -11.47
CA ARG A 94 -9.10 16.28 -11.78
C ARG A 94 -10.56 16.07 -11.41
N PRO A 95 -11.13 16.84 -10.48
CA PRO A 95 -12.56 16.74 -10.16
C PRO A 95 -13.42 17.09 -11.36
N VAL A 96 -14.49 16.31 -11.60
CA VAL A 96 -15.43 16.55 -12.72
C VAL A 96 -15.99 17.98 -12.72
N ARG A 97 -16.31 18.48 -11.52
CA ARG A 97 -16.83 19.84 -11.30
C ARG A 97 -15.80 20.97 -11.48
N SER A 98 -14.51 20.66 -11.59
CA SER A 98 -13.44 21.65 -11.74
C SER A 98 -12.24 21.05 -12.48
N GLN A 99 -12.35 20.96 -13.80
CA GLN A 99 -11.32 20.36 -14.67
C GLN A 99 -9.99 21.14 -14.70
N GLY A 100 -10.00 22.41 -14.29
CA GLY A 100 -8.80 23.23 -14.15
C GLY A 100 -7.98 22.93 -12.88
N THR A 101 -8.58 22.27 -11.89
CA THR A 101 -7.93 21.97 -10.61
C THR A 101 -7.34 20.56 -10.64
N LYS A 102 -6.04 20.46 -10.32
CA LYS A 102 -5.40 19.18 -9.96
C LYS A 102 -5.38 19.03 -8.44
N THR A 103 -5.67 17.84 -7.96
CA THR A 103 -5.60 17.51 -6.52
C THR A 103 -5.17 16.05 -6.35
N ILE A 104 -4.78 15.66 -5.14
CA ILE A 104 -4.48 14.27 -4.82
C ILE A 104 -5.78 13.59 -4.41
N GLY A 105 -6.07 12.42 -4.97
CA GLY A 105 -7.22 11.63 -4.60
C GLY A 105 -6.87 10.16 -4.48
N THR A 106 -7.47 9.51 -3.48
CA THR A 106 -7.44 8.06 -3.35
C THR A 106 -8.34 7.42 -4.40
N THR A 107 -7.73 6.65 -5.29
CA THR A 107 -8.39 5.99 -6.42
C THR A 107 -8.56 4.49 -6.21
N TRP A 108 -7.75 3.88 -5.35
CA TRP A 108 -7.89 2.49 -4.95
C TRP A 108 -7.43 2.30 -3.51
N GLU A 109 -8.10 1.46 -2.74
CA GLU A 109 -7.72 1.18 -1.34
C GLU A 109 -8.12 -0.22 -0.92
N VAL A 110 -7.27 -0.86 -0.12
CA VAL A 110 -7.58 -2.07 0.66
C VAL A 110 -7.01 -1.98 2.07
N SER A 111 -7.72 -2.55 3.04
CA SER A 111 -7.24 -2.65 4.41
C SER A 111 -7.66 -3.94 5.09
N ASP A 112 -6.87 -4.32 6.09
CA ASP A 112 -7.16 -5.42 6.99
C ASP A 112 -6.58 -5.17 8.39
N THR A 113 -7.12 -5.86 9.38
CA THR A 113 -6.73 -5.69 10.79
C THR A 113 -6.64 -7.03 11.50
N VAL A 114 -5.70 -7.15 12.44
CA VAL A 114 -5.51 -8.36 13.25
C VAL A 114 -5.07 -8.00 14.67
N VAL A 115 -5.25 -8.94 15.60
CA VAL A 115 -4.60 -8.91 16.92
C VAL A 115 -3.58 -10.03 16.99
N VAL A 116 -2.34 -9.71 17.37
CA VAL A 116 -1.22 -10.66 17.37
C VAL A 116 -0.36 -10.49 18.61
N ASP A 117 0.36 -11.54 18.97
CA ASP A 117 1.42 -11.46 19.98
C ASP A 117 2.64 -10.72 19.44
N LYS A 118 3.35 -9.98 20.31
CA LYS A 118 4.53 -9.21 19.92
C LYS A 118 5.62 -10.08 19.27
N GLY A 119 5.75 -11.35 19.70
CA GLY A 119 6.75 -12.28 19.18
C GLY A 119 6.53 -12.69 17.72
N ILE A 120 5.35 -12.44 17.15
CA ILE A 120 5.02 -12.71 15.75
C ILE A 120 4.55 -11.46 14.99
N LEU A 121 4.69 -10.27 15.57
CA LEU A 121 4.27 -8.98 15.01
C LEU A 121 4.76 -8.79 13.56
N ALA A 122 6.07 -8.91 13.33
CA ALA A 122 6.67 -8.71 12.02
C ALA A 122 6.12 -9.70 10.98
N LYS A 123 6.09 -10.99 11.34
CA LYS A 123 5.59 -12.06 10.46
C LYS A 123 4.13 -11.86 10.05
N GLU A 124 3.27 -11.47 10.98
CA GLU A 124 1.86 -11.25 10.68
C GLU A 124 1.64 -9.96 9.88
N ALA A 125 2.44 -8.91 10.10
CA ALA A 125 2.41 -7.70 9.29
C ALA A 125 2.85 -7.98 7.84
N GLU A 126 3.92 -8.76 7.63
CA GLU A 126 4.37 -9.19 6.30
C GLU A 126 3.29 -9.98 5.57
N LYS A 127 2.67 -10.95 6.25
CA LYS A 127 1.58 -11.74 5.69
C LYS A 127 0.38 -10.89 5.30
N LEU A 128 -0.05 -9.96 6.17
CA LEU A 128 -1.13 -9.04 5.86
C LEU A 128 -0.81 -8.17 4.65
N ILE A 129 0.43 -7.67 4.54
CA ILE A 129 0.84 -6.89 3.37
C ILE A 129 0.79 -7.76 2.11
N ASP A 130 1.31 -8.99 2.15
CA ASP A 130 1.26 -9.88 0.99
C ASP A 130 -0.18 -10.14 0.51
N ASP A 131 -1.09 -10.43 1.43
CA ASP A 131 -2.52 -10.61 1.14
C ASP A 131 -3.14 -9.35 0.52
N LEU A 132 -2.78 -8.15 1.01
CA LEU A 132 -3.30 -6.88 0.51
C LEU A 132 -2.71 -6.52 -0.86
N ILE A 133 -1.44 -6.81 -1.10
CA ILE A 133 -0.79 -6.62 -2.41
C ILE A 133 -1.34 -7.61 -3.43
N GLU A 134 -1.68 -8.84 -3.05
CA GLU A 134 -2.33 -9.79 -3.94
C GLU A 134 -3.68 -9.26 -4.47
N TYR A 135 -4.47 -8.59 -3.62
CA TYR A 135 -5.68 -7.90 -4.09
C TYR A 135 -5.39 -6.78 -5.09
N PHE A 136 -4.31 -6.02 -4.89
CA PHE A 136 -3.88 -4.98 -5.82
C PHE A 136 -3.47 -5.59 -7.17
N VAL A 137 -2.62 -6.62 -7.15
CA VAL A 137 -2.14 -7.34 -8.34
C VAL A 137 -3.31 -7.94 -9.12
N TYR A 138 -4.26 -8.56 -8.43
CA TYR A 138 -5.47 -9.09 -9.05
C TYR A 138 -6.26 -7.99 -9.77
N ASP A 139 -6.57 -6.88 -9.09
CA ASP A 139 -7.33 -5.79 -9.69
C ASP A 139 -6.58 -5.13 -10.85
N TYR A 140 -5.25 -5.00 -10.74
CA TYR A 140 -4.38 -4.47 -11.79
C TYR A 140 -4.46 -5.32 -13.05
N ARG A 141 -4.30 -6.65 -12.93
CA ARG A 141 -4.34 -7.59 -14.06
C ARG A 141 -5.71 -7.61 -14.74
N VAL A 142 -6.79 -7.49 -13.98
CA VAL A 142 -8.16 -7.45 -14.53
C VAL A 142 -8.37 -6.21 -15.41
N GLU A 143 -7.80 -5.07 -15.05
CA GLU A 143 -8.00 -3.80 -15.79
C GLU A 143 -6.87 -3.49 -16.79
N ASN A 144 -5.78 -4.26 -16.76
CA ASN A 144 -4.65 -4.20 -17.69
C ASN A 144 -4.36 -5.61 -18.26
N PRO A 145 -5.29 -6.20 -19.04
CA PRO A 145 -5.06 -7.48 -19.69
C PRO A 145 -3.91 -7.35 -20.69
N SER A 146 -3.04 -8.35 -20.73
CA SER A 146 -1.94 -8.47 -21.70
C SER A 146 -2.44 -8.66 -23.12
#